data_AF-A0A8H7L2B5-F1
#
_entry.id   AF-A0A8H7L2B5-F1
#
_cell.length_a   1.000
_cell.length_b   1.000
_cell.length_c   1.000
_cell.angle_alpha   90.00
_cell.angle_beta   90.00
_cell.angle_gamma   90.00
#
_symmetry.space_group_name_H-M   'P 1'
#
loop_
_entity.id
_entity.type
_entity.pdbx_description
1 polymer ?
#
loop_
_entity_poly.entity_id
_entity_poly.type
_entity_poly.pdbx_seq_one_letter_code
_entity_poly.pdbx_strand_id
1 'polypeptide(L)'
;MVVLREILERISIPSGLNPLDAPEAPASLAQCYTIPYGGFGFISHVLTLYTMYCNASRRRWYAPWMEPKPPKKPGLLERTTPSICKWLYRIIALWAKIAITFALSIYTIYRCHGAYRLLAVWKMMLSCFDGASEGLFEYHKPGKMGTFDKAFFVFQWILLFLPGVGAGIAGIYKLAREYWDESHTLHTVTWVFVGVFSAMVFVTSVAVTIYTLKPRTAKAEVAQEKRNSSSSTHSDDEKRASAADPQAAESQAAGAPPTAVQQEVEALKEDDANPGRLAAVLGLAGGWESLENKAGLNDPGFFKHFVKITVLVLGISLIIAYVLGTAYADWMIGIAAGNVVGVPHERVLGGIYFAAKHLSMLLF
;
A
#
# COMPACT_ATOMS: atom_id res chain seq x y z
N MET A 1 -26.19 -13.74 -7.45
CA MET A 1 -26.41 -14.37 -6.12
C MET A 1 -26.18 -15.88 -6.12
N VAL A 2 -26.58 -16.64 -7.15
CA VAL A 2 -26.39 -18.11 -7.23
C VAL A 2 -24.91 -18.52 -7.15
N VAL A 3 -24.03 -17.87 -7.92
CA VAL A 3 -22.58 -18.17 -7.91
C VAL A 3 -21.93 -17.89 -6.56
N LEU A 4 -22.35 -16.83 -5.86
CA LEU A 4 -21.82 -16.52 -4.52
C LEU A 4 -22.29 -17.56 -3.49
N ARG A 5 -23.54 -18.03 -3.61
CA ARG A 5 -24.06 -19.14 -2.79
C ARG A 5 -23.28 -20.42 -3.05
N GLU A 6 -23.00 -20.75 -4.30
CA GLU A 6 -22.27 -21.98 -4.66
C GLU A 6 -20.79 -21.92 -4.22
N ILE A 7 -20.17 -20.74 -4.29
CA ILE A 7 -18.83 -20.50 -3.73
C ILE A 7 -18.86 -20.60 -2.20
N LEU A 8 -19.88 -20.04 -1.53
CA LEU A 8 -20.07 -20.16 -0.07
C LEU A 8 -20.34 -21.61 0.36
N GLU A 9 -21.09 -22.39 -0.41
CA GLU A 9 -21.37 -23.82 -0.18
C GLU A 9 -20.17 -24.73 -0.49
N ARG A 10 -19.20 -24.27 -1.29
CA ARG A 10 -17.93 -25.00 -1.51
C ARG A 10 -16.81 -24.57 -0.56
N ILE A 11 -16.87 -23.34 -0.03
CA ILE A 11 -15.97 -22.85 1.03
C ILE A 11 -16.46 -23.26 2.42
N SER A 12 -17.73 -23.65 2.59
CA SER A 12 -18.17 -24.34 3.80
C SER A 12 -17.36 -25.64 3.91
N ILE A 13 -16.33 -25.56 4.76
CA ILE A 13 -15.48 -26.65 5.20
C ILE A 13 -16.39 -27.86 5.47
N PRO A 14 -16.04 -29.07 5.00
CA PRO A 14 -16.85 -30.25 5.24
C PRO A 14 -17.21 -30.32 6.72
N SER A 15 -18.51 -30.32 7.00
CA SER A 15 -19.12 -30.34 8.33
C SER A 15 -18.81 -31.61 9.15
N GLY A 16 -17.74 -32.33 8.79
CA GLY A 16 -17.25 -33.53 9.44
C GLY A 16 -16.24 -33.28 10.56
N LEU A 17 -15.88 -32.03 10.84
CA LEU A 17 -15.35 -31.69 12.16
C LEU A 17 -16.52 -31.76 13.13
N ASN A 18 -16.53 -32.77 14.00
CA ASN A 18 -17.51 -32.87 15.07
C ASN A 18 -17.55 -31.52 15.81
N PRO A 19 -18.71 -30.86 15.93
CA PRO A 19 -18.84 -29.61 16.66
C PRO A 19 -18.41 -29.70 18.14
N LEU A 20 -18.18 -30.93 18.63
CA LEU A 20 -17.71 -31.27 19.97
C LEU A 20 -16.20 -31.17 20.17
N ASP A 21 -15.39 -31.09 19.10
CA ASP A 21 -13.92 -31.09 19.22
C ASP A 21 -13.29 -29.70 19.07
N ALA A 22 -14.08 -28.68 18.71
CA ALA A 22 -13.64 -27.31 18.85
C ALA A 22 -13.77 -26.95 20.35
N PRO A 23 -12.71 -26.48 21.02
CA PRO A 23 -12.87 -25.89 22.34
C PRO A 23 -14.00 -24.86 22.24
N GLU A 24 -14.97 -24.93 23.16
CA GLU A 24 -16.03 -23.93 23.26
C GLU A 24 -15.39 -22.59 23.61
N ALA A 25 -14.78 -21.94 22.63
CA ALA A 25 -14.51 -20.53 22.65
C ALA A 25 -15.85 -19.90 23.04
N PRO A 26 -15.93 -19.16 24.15
CA PRO A 26 -17.20 -18.74 24.69
C PRO A 26 -17.90 -17.93 23.61
N ALA A 27 -18.90 -18.53 22.95
CA ALA A 27 -19.58 -17.95 21.79
C ALA A 27 -20.17 -16.57 22.13
N SER A 28 -20.34 -16.30 23.43
CA SER A 28 -20.69 -15.00 24.01
C SER A 28 -19.72 -13.86 23.64
N LEU A 29 -18.42 -14.14 23.45
CA LEU A 29 -17.43 -13.09 23.20
C LEU A 29 -17.52 -12.53 21.77
N ALA A 30 -17.85 -13.36 20.77
CA ALA A 30 -18.08 -12.92 19.40
C ALA A 30 -19.47 -12.30 19.20
N GLN A 31 -20.45 -12.63 20.04
CA GLN A 31 -21.82 -12.11 19.96
C GLN A 31 -21.91 -10.60 20.19
N CYS A 32 -20.96 -10.00 20.91
CA CYS A 32 -20.94 -8.55 21.13
C CYS A 32 -20.50 -7.76 19.87
N TYR A 33 -19.83 -8.40 18.92
CA TYR A 33 -19.21 -7.72 17.78
C TYR A 33 -20.21 -7.55 16.63
N THR A 34 -20.65 -6.32 16.39
CA THR A 34 -21.73 -6.02 15.42
C THR A 34 -21.24 -5.62 14.04
N ILE A 35 -19.97 -5.28 13.90
CA ILE A 35 -19.35 -4.89 12.63
C ILE A 35 -19.14 -6.16 11.78
N PRO A 36 -19.39 -6.13 10.45
CA PRO A 36 -19.13 -7.27 9.58
C PRO A 36 -17.66 -7.75 9.65
N TYR A 37 -17.49 -9.06 9.76
CA TYR A 37 -16.19 -9.75 9.79
C TYR A 37 -16.23 -10.96 8.85
N GLY A 38 -15.23 -11.85 8.90
CA GLY A 38 -15.14 -13.04 8.05
C GLY A 38 -15.24 -12.72 6.57
N GLY A 39 -15.95 -13.57 5.82
CA GLY A 39 -16.23 -13.37 4.41
C GLY A 39 -16.98 -12.06 4.10
N PHE A 40 -17.97 -11.67 4.90
CA PHE A 40 -18.70 -10.41 4.72
C PHE A 40 -17.82 -9.18 4.92
N GLY A 41 -16.98 -9.19 5.96
CA GLY A 41 -15.98 -8.15 6.22
C GLY A 41 -14.99 -8.06 5.06
N PHE A 42 -14.47 -9.19 4.59
CA PHE A 42 -13.58 -9.24 3.44
C PHE A 42 -14.21 -8.64 2.17
N ILE A 43 -15.43 -9.05 1.81
CA ILE A 43 -16.17 -8.49 0.66
C ILE A 43 -16.35 -6.99 0.85
N SER A 44 -16.66 -6.53 2.05
CA SER A 44 -16.76 -5.11 2.34
C SER A 44 -15.44 -4.38 2.08
N HIS A 45 -14.27 -4.94 2.40
CA HIS A 45 -12.98 -4.28 2.12
C HIS A 45 -12.69 -4.25 0.63
N VAL A 46 -12.92 -5.34 -0.09
CA VAL A 46 -12.76 -5.40 -1.56
C VAL A 46 -13.62 -4.34 -2.23
N LEU A 47 -14.88 -4.20 -1.80
CA LEU A 47 -15.81 -3.20 -2.30
C LEU A 47 -15.35 -1.77 -2.01
N THR A 48 -14.82 -1.49 -0.82
CA THR A 48 -14.27 -0.18 -0.49
C THR A 48 -13.06 0.17 -1.36
N LEU A 49 -12.11 -0.75 -1.53
CA LEU A 49 -10.94 -0.54 -2.39
C LEU A 49 -11.33 -0.35 -3.85
N TYR A 50 -12.30 -1.14 -4.31
CA TYR A 50 -12.86 -1.01 -5.64
C TYR A 50 -13.50 0.37 -5.88
N THR A 51 -14.23 0.88 -4.90
CA THR A 51 -14.85 2.22 -4.94
C THR A 51 -13.80 3.31 -4.95
N MET A 52 -12.79 3.21 -4.07
CA MET A 52 -11.66 4.14 -4.06
C MET A 52 -10.92 4.16 -5.41
N TYR A 53 -10.66 2.99 -5.99
CA TYR A 53 -10.05 2.87 -7.32
C TYR A 53 -10.90 3.52 -8.41
N CYS A 54 -12.21 3.26 -8.43
CA CYS A 54 -13.14 3.85 -9.39
C CYS A 54 -13.18 5.39 -9.24
N ASN A 55 -13.26 5.88 -8.01
CA ASN A 55 -13.27 7.31 -7.70
C ASN A 55 -11.95 7.99 -8.12
N ALA A 56 -10.81 7.40 -7.78
CA ALA A 56 -9.49 7.90 -8.18
C ALA A 56 -9.32 7.92 -9.70
N SER A 57 -9.88 6.92 -10.39
CA SER A 57 -9.83 6.80 -11.85
C SER A 57 -10.93 7.58 -12.58
N ARG A 58 -11.82 8.27 -11.86
CA ARG A 58 -13.03 8.93 -12.40
C ARG A 58 -13.90 7.99 -13.25
N ARG A 59 -13.94 6.72 -12.88
CA ARG A 59 -14.77 5.69 -13.53
C ARG A 59 -15.98 5.37 -12.66
N ARG A 60 -17.05 4.93 -13.31
CA ARG A 60 -18.27 4.51 -12.60
C ARG A 60 -18.06 3.11 -12.04
N TRP A 61 -18.42 2.89 -10.78
CA TRP A 61 -18.23 1.61 -10.11
C TRP A 61 -19.01 0.46 -10.77
N TYR A 62 -20.12 0.71 -11.44
CA TYR A 62 -20.86 -0.35 -12.14
C TYR A 62 -20.31 -0.64 -13.56
N ALA A 63 -19.37 0.17 -14.06
CA ALA A 63 -18.80 0.03 -15.40
C ALA A 63 -17.34 0.55 -15.45
N PRO A 64 -16.41 -0.03 -14.67
CA PRO A 64 -15.03 0.44 -14.54
C PRO A 64 -14.21 0.26 -15.83
N TRP A 65 -14.66 -0.56 -16.78
CA TRP A 65 -13.98 -0.75 -18.07
C TRP A 65 -14.35 0.31 -19.10
N MET A 66 -15.44 1.05 -18.90
CA MET A 66 -15.82 2.10 -19.84
C MET A 66 -14.86 3.29 -19.72
N GLU A 67 -14.40 3.80 -20.85
CA GLU A 67 -13.60 5.02 -20.88
C GLU A 67 -14.41 6.18 -20.26
N PRO A 68 -13.76 7.04 -19.44
CA PRO A 68 -14.41 8.23 -18.92
C PRO A 68 -14.87 9.09 -20.09
N LYS A 69 -16.17 9.12 -20.35
CA LYS A 69 -16.71 10.03 -21.38
C LYS A 69 -16.40 11.45 -20.91
N PRO A 70 -15.85 12.32 -21.79
CA PRO A 70 -15.66 13.72 -21.43
C PRO A 70 -17.01 14.27 -20.96
N PRO A 71 -17.01 15.12 -19.91
CA PRO A 71 -18.26 15.65 -19.37
C PRO A 71 -19.03 16.30 -20.52
N LYS A 72 -20.23 15.79 -20.83
CA LYS A 72 -21.11 16.42 -21.81
C LYS A 72 -21.33 17.85 -21.34
N LYS A 73 -21.30 18.81 -22.27
CA LYS A 73 -21.70 20.19 -21.94
C LYS A 73 -23.08 20.10 -21.28
N PRO A 74 -23.26 20.64 -20.07
CA PRO A 74 -24.50 20.46 -19.32
C PRO A 74 -25.66 20.93 -20.20
N GLY A 75 -26.63 20.04 -20.44
CA GLY A 75 -27.84 20.40 -21.17
C GLY A 75 -28.65 21.46 -20.43
N LEU A 76 -29.59 22.11 -21.12
CA LEU A 76 -30.42 23.18 -20.51
C LEU A 76 -31.12 22.73 -19.21
N LEU A 77 -31.53 21.45 -19.15
CA LEU A 77 -32.17 20.83 -17.98
C LEU A 77 -31.18 20.47 -16.84
N GLU A 78 -29.93 20.14 -17.19
CA GLU A 78 -28.89 19.88 -16.18
C GLU A 78 -28.36 21.19 -15.58
N ARG A 79 -28.58 22.31 -16.27
CA ARG A 79 -28.35 23.67 -15.78
C ARG A 79 -29.39 24.10 -14.73
N THR A 80 -30.61 23.57 -14.78
CA THR A 80 -31.70 23.95 -13.86
C THR A 80 -31.79 23.09 -12.61
N THR A 81 -31.22 21.87 -12.60
CA THR A 81 -31.03 21.16 -11.33
C THR A 81 -29.96 21.90 -10.54
N PRO A 82 -30.24 22.46 -9.34
CA PRO A 82 -29.25 23.25 -8.64
C PRO A 82 -28.04 22.37 -8.34
N SER A 83 -26.87 22.77 -8.84
CA SER A 83 -25.57 22.16 -8.47
C SER A 83 -25.46 22.00 -6.94
N ILE A 84 -26.09 22.93 -6.22
CA ILE A 84 -26.25 22.96 -4.76
C ILE A 84 -26.96 21.71 -4.22
N CYS A 85 -28.05 21.22 -4.83
CA CYS A 85 -28.77 20.05 -4.33
C CYS A 85 -27.92 18.77 -4.43
N LYS A 86 -27.22 18.57 -5.56
CA LYS A 86 -26.30 17.42 -5.73
C LYS A 86 -25.14 17.50 -4.73
N TRP A 87 -24.61 18.70 -4.51
CA TRP A 87 -23.55 18.94 -3.52
C TRP A 87 -24.03 18.67 -2.09
N LEU A 88 -25.19 19.20 -1.69
CA LEU A 88 -25.79 18.96 -0.38
C LEU A 88 -26.06 17.47 -0.14
N TYR A 89 -26.62 16.78 -1.13
CA TYR A 89 -26.87 15.33 -1.03
C TYR A 89 -25.58 14.54 -0.78
N ARG A 90 -24.48 14.88 -1.47
CA ARG A 90 -23.17 14.24 -1.26
C ARG A 90 -22.61 14.50 0.12
N ILE A 91 -22.68 15.75 0.59
CA ILE A 91 -22.28 16.12 1.94
C ILE A 91 -23.10 15.36 2.98
N ILE A 92 -24.43 15.34 2.85
CA ILE A 92 -25.32 14.63 3.77
C ILE A 92 -25.01 13.13 3.79
N ALA A 93 -24.83 12.51 2.62
CA ALA A 93 -24.51 11.09 2.53
C ALA A 93 -23.14 10.75 3.12
N LEU A 94 -22.13 11.61 2.93
CA LEU A 94 -20.81 11.47 3.55
C LEU A 94 -20.92 11.56 5.09
N TRP A 95 -21.63 12.56 5.61
CA TRP A 95 -21.87 12.71 7.05
C TRP A 95 -22.67 11.55 7.62
N ALA A 96 -23.70 11.06 6.92
CA ALA A 96 -24.48 9.90 7.32
C ALA A 96 -23.62 8.64 7.39
N LYS A 97 -22.77 8.39 6.38
CA LYS A 97 -21.81 7.28 6.38
C LYS A 97 -20.90 7.33 7.61
N ILE A 98 -20.27 8.48 7.87
CA ILE A 98 -19.37 8.66 9.01
C ILE A 98 -20.14 8.48 10.32
N ALA A 99 -21.28 9.15 10.50
CA ALA A 99 -22.07 9.09 11.73
C ALA A 99 -22.54 7.66 12.06
N ILE A 100 -23.08 6.93 11.07
CA ILE A 100 -23.59 5.56 11.28
C ILE A 100 -22.45 4.60 11.61
N THR A 101 -21.37 4.62 10.82
CA THR A 101 -20.22 3.72 11.05
C THR A 101 -19.51 4.03 12.36
N PHE A 102 -19.40 5.30 12.74
CA PHE A 102 -18.83 5.74 14.00
C PHE A 102 -19.69 5.31 15.20
N ALA A 103 -21.00 5.53 15.13
CA ALA A 103 -21.94 5.13 16.19
C ALA A 103 -21.92 3.62 16.44
N LEU A 104 -21.94 2.79 15.38
CA LEU A 104 -21.87 1.34 15.51
C LEU A 104 -20.51 0.84 15.97
N SER A 105 -19.43 1.55 15.63
CA SER A 105 -18.10 1.25 16.18
C SER A 105 -18.02 1.57 17.67
N ILE A 106 -18.56 2.72 18.12
CA ILE A 106 -18.67 3.07 19.54
C ILE A 106 -19.49 2.02 20.28
N TYR A 107 -20.63 1.64 19.73
CA TYR A 107 -21.47 0.59 20.31
C TYR A 107 -20.68 -0.71 20.52
N THR A 108 -19.91 -1.14 19.52
CA THR A 108 -19.04 -2.31 19.62
C THR A 108 -17.93 -2.13 20.65
N ILE A 109 -17.29 -0.96 20.71
CA ILE A 109 -16.24 -0.64 21.68
C ILE A 109 -16.76 -0.71 23.12
N TYR A 110 -18.00 -0.28 23.35
CA TYR A 110 -18.62 -0.27 24.67
C TYR A 110 -19.05 -1.68 25.10
N ARG A 111 -19.59 -2.47 24.17
CA ARG A 111 -20.11 -3.81 24.48
C ARG A 111 -19.04 -4.89 24.52
N CYS A 112 -18.00 -4.77 23.71
CA CYS A 112 -16.94 -5.76 23.61
C CYS A 112 -15.73 -5.43 24.49
N HIS A 113 -15.00 -6.48 24.88
CA HIS A 113 -13.77 -6.38 25.65
C HIS A 113 -12.57 -6.98 24.88
N GLY A 114 -11.36 -6.72 25.38
CA GLY A 114 -10.14 -7.34 24.87
C GLY A 114 -9.82 -7.02 23.40
N ALA A 115 -9.53 -8.07 22.62
CA ALA A 115 -9.12 -7.95 21.22
C ALA A 115 -10.20 -7.29 20.35
N TYR A 116 -11.46 -7.66 20.54
CA TYR A 116 -12.61 -7.13 19.80
C TYR A 116 -12.78 -5.62 19.97
N ARG A 117 -12.50 -5.08 21.17
CA ARG A 117 -12.52 -3.63 21.40
C ARG A 117 -11.45 -2.91 20.58
N LEU A 118 -10.23 -3.44 20.53
CA LEU A 118 -9.13 -2.86 19.74
C LEU A 118 -9.42 -2.92 18.23
N LEU A 119 -10.00 -4.03 17.77
CA LEU A 119 -10.43 -4.19 16.38
C LEU A 119 -11.57 -3.23 16.02
N ALA A 120 -12.50 -2.96 16.93
CA ALA A 120 -13.54 -1.96 16.74
C ALA A 120 -12.98 -0.52 16.68
N VAL A 121 -12.00 -0.19 17.53
CA VAL A 121 -11.27 1.09 17.43
C VAL A 121 -10.58 1.22 16.07
N TRP A 122 -9.95 0.15 15.59
CA TRP A 122 -9.33 0.16 14.27
C TRP A 122 -10.35 0.41 13.16
N LYS A 123 -11.49 -0.30 13.15
CA LYS A 123 -12.56 -0.08 12.14
C LYS A 123 -13.16 1.33 12.21
N MET A 124 -13.27 1.90 13.41
CA MET A 124 -13.72 3.28 13.61
C MET A 124 -12.76 4.27 12.94
N MET A 125 -11.47 4.18 13.28
CA MET A 125 -10.43 5.03 12.72
C MET A 125 -10.35 4.88 11.20
N LEU A 126 -10.55 3.65 10.73
CA LEU A 126 -10.54 3.36 9.32
C LEU A 126 -11.73 3.97 8.57
N SER A 127 -12.93 3.91 9.14
CA SER A 127 -14.08 4.57 8.53
C SER A 127 -13.89 6.09 8.43
N CYS A 128 -13.29 6.70 9.46
CA CYS A 128 -12.94 8.12 9.44
C CYS A 128 -11.91 8.43 8.35
N PHE A 129 -10.88 7.58 8.21
CA PHE A 129 -9.88 7.71 7.15
C PHE A 129 -10.52 7.55 5.76
N ASP A 130 -11.31 6.52 5.54
CA ASP A 130 -11.98 6.27 4.26
C ASP A 130 -12.87 7.45 3.84
N GLY A 131 -13.68 7.97 4.78
CA GLY A 131 -14.56 9.12 4.53
C GLY A 131 -13.79 10.40 4.17
N ALA A 132 -12.72 10.70 4.92
CA ALA A 132 -11.89 11.87 4.63
C ALA A 132 -11.12 11.74 3.31
N SER A 133 -10.62 10.55 2.97
CA SER A 133 -9.94 10.29 1.70
C SER A 133 -10.90 10.35 0.50
N GLU A 134 -12.12 9.82 0.63
CA GLU A 134 -13.16 9.93 -0.41
C GLU A 134 -13.48 11.40 -0.72
N GLY A 135 -13.68 12.22 0.31
CA GLY A 135 -13.88 13.66 0.13
C GLY A 135 -12.71 14.31 -0.61
N LEU A 136 -11.47 14.00 -0.22
CA LEU A 136 -10.29 14.54 -0.87
C LEU A 136 -10.22 14.21 -2.38
N PHE A 137 -10.48 12.95 -2.75
CA PHE A 137 -10.47 12.51 -4.15
C PHE A 137 -11.62 13.08 -4.97
N GLU A 138 -12.77 13.31 -4.34
CA GLU A 138 -13.93 13.89 -5.01
C GLU A 138 -13.66 15.33 -5.45
N TYR A 139 -13.16 16.16 -4.53
CA TYR A 139 -12.96 17.60 -4.76
C TYR A 139 -11.74 17.92 -5.63
N HIS A 140 -10.75 17.02 -5.74
CA HIS A 140 -9.51 17.31 -6.47
C HIS A 140 -9.43 16.65 -7.84
N LYS A 141 -9.04 17.44 -8.86
CA LYS A 141 -8.71 16.90 -10.18
C LYS A 141 -7.38 16.12 -10.10
N PRO A 142 -7.28 14.93 -10.73
CA PRO A 142 -6.02 14.19 -10.79
C PRO A 142 -4.93 15.09 -11.40
N GLY A 143 -3.79 15.18 -10.72
CA GLY A 143 -2.64 16.00 -11.13
C GLY A 143 -2.64 17.45 -10.64
N LYS A 144 -3.64 17.91 -9.88
CA LYS A 144 -3.70 19.27 -9.31
C LYS A 144 -3.85 19.30 -7.78
N MET A 145 -3.28 18.34 -7.06
CA MET A 145 -3.20 18.44 -5.60
C MET A 145 -2.22 19.54 -5.21
N GLY A 146 -2.73 20.57 -4.51
CA GLY A 146 -1.92 21.62 -3.93
C GLY A 146 -1.06 21.10 -2.78
N THR A 147 -0.10 21.92 -2.33
CA THR A 147 0.73 21.60 -1.16
C THR A 147 -0.12 21.37 0.09
N PHE A 148 -1.20 22.15 0.26
CA PHE A 148 -2.13 22.00 1.37
C PHE A 148 -2.84 20.64 1.35
N ASP A 149 -3.33 20.18 0.20
CA ASP A 149 -4.03 18.89 0.08
C ASP A 149 -3.12 17.72 0.41
N LYS A 150 -1.85 17.79 -0.03
CA LYS A 150 -0.83 16.80 0.31
C LYS A 150 -0.54 16.79 1.80
N ALA A 151 -0.38 17.97 2.40
CA ALA A 151 -0.15 18.10 3.84
C ALA A 151 -1.34 17.57 4.64
N PHE A 152 -2.58 17.88 4.22
CA PHE A 152 -3.81 17.37 4.83
C PHE A 152 -3.89 15.84 4.71
N PHE A 153 -3.59 15.27 3.54
CA PHE A 153 -3.57 13.83 3.34
C PHE A 153 -2.53 13.13 4.24
N VAL A 154 -1.33 13.69 4.34
CA VAL A 154 -0.27 13.18 5.24
C VAL A 154 -0.71 13.28 6.70
N PHE A 155 -1.28 14.42 7.10
CA PHE A 155 -1.82 14.62 8.45
C PHE A 155 -2.92 13.60 8.78
N GLN A 156 -3.86 13.38 7.86
CA GLN A 156 -4.92 12.39 7.99
C GLN A 156 -4.34 10.98 8.16
N TRP A 157 -3.29 10.64 7.42
CA TRP A 157 -2.60 9.36 7.53
C TRP A 157 -1.91 9.19 8.89
N ILE A 158 -1.22 10.22 9.38
CA ILE A 158 -0.56 10.16 10.69
C ILE A 158 -1.58 10.09 11.83
N LEU A 159 -2.65 10.89 11.78
CA LEU A 159 -3.60 11.04 12.87
C LEU A 159 -4.61 9.89 12.94
N LEU A 160 -5.15 9.46 11.80
CA LEU A 160 -6.24 8.47 11.76
C LEU A 160 -5.73 7.09 11.43
N PHE A 161 -4.84 6.97 10.44
CA PHE A 161 -4.43 5.68 9.92
C PHE A 161 -3.43 4.98 10.85
N LEU A 162 -2.34 5.64 11.26
CA LEU A 162 -1.31 5.00 12.10
C LEU A 162 -1.83 4.49 13.45
N PRO A 163 -2.58 5.28 14.25
CA PRO A 163 -3.14 4.79 15.51
C PRO A 163 -4.15 3.66 15.29
N GLY A 164 -4.95 3.74 14.22
CA GLY A 164 -5.86 2.68 13.83
C GLY A 164 -5.14 1.37 13.55
N VAL A 165 -4.07 1.40 12.74
CA VAL A 165 -3.24 0.22 12.44
C VAL A 165 -2.59 -0.33 13.71
N GLY A 166 -2.07 0.52 14.59
CA GLY A 166 -1.51 0.09 15.88
C GLY A 166 -2.52 -0.66 16.74
N ALA A 167 -3.74 -0.12 16.90
CA ALA A 167 -4.82 -0.81 17.60
C ALA A 167 -5.21 -2.13 16.91
N GLY A 168 -5.28 -2.13 15.57
CA GLY A 168 -5.58 -3.32 14.78
C GLY A 168 -4.57 -4.45 14.98
N ILE A 169 -3.27 -4.15 14.87
CA ILE A 169 -2.19 -5.11 15.09
C ILE A 169 -2.23 -5.65 16.51
N ALA A 170 -2.40 -4.80 17.53
CA ALA A 170 -2.50 -5.24 18.92
C ALA A 170 -3.72 -6.16 19.14
N GLY A 171 -4.86 -5.84 18.51
CA GLY A 171 -6.06 -6.67 18.53
C GLY A 171 -5.86 -8.03 17.86
N ILE A 172 -5.30 -8.05 16.64
CA ILE A 172 -4.97 -9.28 15.91
C ILE A 172 -3.97 -10.12 16.69
N TYR A 173 -2.90 -9.52 17.22
CA TYR A 173 -1.88 -10.25 17.98
C TYR A 173 -2.46 -10.92 19.21
N LYS A 174 -3.31 -10.20 19.96
CA LYS A 174 -4.00 -10.77 21.12
C LYS A 174 -4.91 -11.93 20.73
N LEU A 175 -5.67 -11.77 19.64
CA LEU A 175 -6.56 -12.82 19.13
C LEU A 175 -5.77 -14.02 18.61
N ALA A 176 -4.68 -13.79 17.88
CA ALA A 176 -3.79 -14.85 17.42
C ALA A 176 -3.23 -15.62 18.61
N ARG A 177 -2.66 -14.95 19.62
CA ARG A 177 -2.10 -15.62 20.79
C ARG A 177 -3.12 -16.48 21.55
N GLU A 178 -4.38 -16.07 21.58
CA GLU A 178 -5.45 -16.81 22.26
C GLU A 178 -5.91 -18.06 21.47
N TYR A 179 -5.91 -17.99 20.13
CA TYR A 179 -6.48 -19.05 19.27
C TYR A 179 -5.43 -19.83 18.44
N TRP A 180 -4.14 -19.50 18.56
CA TRP A 180 -3.07 -20.07 17.73
C TRP A 180 -2.96 -21.58 17.92
N ASP A 181 -2.76 -22.03 19.15
CA ASP A 181 -2.49 -23.44 19.43
C ASP A 181 -3.70 -24.35 19.17
N GLU A 182 -4.91 -23.80 19.21
CA GLU A 182 -6.16 -24.56 19.13
C GLU A 182 -6.70 -24.69 17.69
N SER A 183 -6.32 -23.81 16.75
CA SER A 183 -7.00 -23.71 15.45
C SER A 183 -6.08 -23.94 14.25
N HIS A 184 -6.14 -25.14 13.66
CA HIS A 184 -5.46 -25.44 12.39
C HIS A 184 -5.93 -24.54 11.23
N THR A 185 -7.20 -24.15 11.24
CA THR A 185 -7.77 -23.21 10.26
C THR A 185 -7.09 -21.86 10.34
N LEU A 186 -6.80 -21.37 11.56
CA LEU A 186 -6.09 -20.12 11.78
C LEU A 186 -4.70 -20.16 11.16
N HIS A 187 -3.91 -21.20 11.45
CA HIS A 187 -2.59 -21.40 10.86
C HIS A 187 -2.63 -21.38 9.33
N THR A 188 -3.57 -22.12 8.75
CA THR A 188 -3.73 -22.22 7.30
C THR A 188 -4.00 -20.85 6.70
N VAL A 189 -4.95 -20.10 7.26
CA VAL A 189 -5.28 -18.76 6.78
C VAL A 189 -4.10 -17.80 6.95
N THR A 190 -3.41 -17.82 8.08
CA THR A 190 -2.20 -17.00 8.30
C THR A 190 -1.14 -17.27 7.23
N TRP A 191 -0.81 -18.53 6.96
CA TRP A 191 0.17 -18.89 5.94
C TRP A 191 -0.25 -18.48 4.53
N VAL A 192 -1.53 -18.61 4.19
CA VAL A 192 -2.07 -18.12 2.92
C VAL A 192 -1.88 -16.61 2.79
N PHE A 193 -2.24 -15.83 3.82
CA PHE A 193 -2.09 -14.37 3.79
C PHE A 193 -0.62 -13.94 3.73
N VAL A 194 0.28 -14.60 4.47
CA VAL A 194 1.73 -14.36 4.41
C VAL A 194 2.26 -14.66 3.00
N GLY A 195 1.89 -15.81 2.42
CA GLY A 195 2.31 -16.19 1.07
C GLY A 195 1.83 -15.20 0.00
N VAL A 196 0.56 -14.78 0.05
CA VAL A 196 -0.01 -13.78 -0.86
C VAL A 196 0.69 -12.43 -0.70
N PHE A 197 0.92 -11.99 0.54
CA PHE A 197 1.64 -10.74 0.81
C PHE A 197 3.06 -10.77 0.23
N SER A 198 3.84 -11.81 0.54
CA SER A 198 5.20 -11.98 0.03
C SER A 198 5.25 -12.00 -1.50
N ALA A 199 4.33 -12.72 -2.15
CA ALA A 199 4.23 -12.76 -3.61
C ALA A 199 3.92 -11.37 -4.20
N MET A 200 2.98 -10.63 -3.62
CA MET A 200 2.64 -9.27 -4.09
C MET A 200 3.81 -8.29 -3.92
N VAL A 201 4.50 -8.33 -2.78
CA VAL A 201 5.70 -7.51 -2.53
C VAL A 201 6.82 -7.85 -3.50
N PHE A 202 7.05 -9.13 -3.78
CA PHE A 202 8.05 -9.58 -4.75
C PHE A 202 7.72 -9.06 -6.16
N VAL A 203 6.49 -9.28 -6.65
CA VAL A 203 6.05 -8.80 -7.97
C VAL A 203 6.16 -7.28 -8.08
N THR A 204 5.75 -6.56 -7.02
CA THR A 204 5.87 -5.09 -6.96
C THR A 204 7.33 -4.64 -7.03
N SER A 205 8.21 -5.31 -6.29
CA SER A 205 9.64 -5.01 -6.26
C SER A 205 10.26 -5.18 -7.64
N VAL A 206 9.97 -6.30 -8.31
CA VAL A 206 10.42 -6.57 -9.67
C VAL A 206 9.86 -5.54 -10.65
N ALA A 207 8.57 -5.23 -10.58
CA ALA A 207 7.95 -4.26 -11.47
C ALA A 207 8.54 -2.85 -11.30
N VAL A 208 8.63 -2.34 -10.06
CA VAL A 208 9.22 -1.02 -9.77
C VAL A 208 10.67 -0.97 -10.23
N THR A 209 11.44 -2.04 -10.02
CA THR A 209 12.83 -2.13 -10.49
C THR A 209 12.91 -2.06 -12.02
N ILE A 210 12.11 -2.83 -12.75
CA ILE A 210 12.06 -2.79 -14.22
C ILE A 210 11.64 -1.41 -14.73
N TYR A 211 10.61 -0.79 -14.14
CA TYR A 211 10.13 0.53 -14.56
C TYR A 211 11.12 1.66 -14.28
N THR A 212 11.87 1.58 -13.19
CA THR A 212 12.85 2.60 -12.79
C THR A 212 14.18 2.45 -13.53
N LEU A 213 14.60 1.21 -13.80
CA LEU A 213 15.81 0.90 -14.55
C LEU A 213 15.63 0.96 -16.07
N LYS A 214 14.38 1.06 -16.56
CA LYS A 214 14.11 1.16 -18.01
C LYS A 214 15.00 2.27 -18.58
N PRO A 215 16.02 1.94 -19.40
CA PRO A 215 16.99 2.92 -19.85
C PRO A 215 16.21 4.02 -20.53
N ARG A 216 16.51 5.26 -20.16
CA ARG A 216 15.90 6.46 -20.74
C ARG A 216 16.32 6.45 -22.19
N THR A 217 15.52 5.78 -23.02
CA THR A 217 15.90 5.33 -24.36
C THR A 217 16.60 6.46 -25.08
N ALA A 218 17.73 6.16 -25.70
CA ALA A 218 18.62 7.02 -26.48
C ALA A 218 17.91 8.06 -27.38
N LYS A 219 16.60 7.93 -27.64
CA LYS A 219 15.75 8.99 -28.20
C LYS A 219 15.84 10.33 -27.46
N ALA A 220 16.04 10.35 -26.14
CA ALA A 220 16.23 11.61 -25.41
C ALA A 220 17.60 12.24 -25.74
N GLU A 221 18.64 11.42 -25.84
CA GLU A 221 19.99 11.86 -26.25
C GLU A 221 20.02 12.27 -27.72
N VAL A 222 19.42 11.50 -28.63
CA VAL A 222 19.29 11.88 -30.05
C VAL A 222 18.48 13.17 -30.21
N ALA A 223 17.42 13.37 -29.42
CA ALA A 223 16.66 14.61 -29.46
C ALA A 223 17.45 15.80 -28.89
N GLN A 224 18.29 15.58 -27.87
CA GLN A 224 19.13 16.61 -27.28
C GLN A 224 20.33 16.94 -28.18
N GLU A 225 20.97 15.93 -28.78
CA GLU A 225 22.04 16.06 -29.75
C GLU A 225 21.55 16.81 -31.00
N LYS A 226 20.37 16.47 -31.51
CA LYS A 226 19.75 17.19 -32.65
C LYS A 226 19.41 18.65 -32.31
N ARG A 227 19.11 18.96 -31.04
CA ARG A 227 18.86 20.32 -30.57
C ARG A 227 20.16 21.10 -30.45
N ASN A 228 21.22 20.48 -29.92
CA ASN A 228 22.54 21.08 -29.80
C ASN A 228 23.19 21.31 -31.17
N SER A 229 23.04 20.37 -32.10
CA SER A 229 23.54 20.51 -33.47
C SER A 229 22.81 21.61 -34.25
N SER A 230 21.52 21.83 -33.99
CA SER A 230 20.79 22.95 -34.59
C SER A 230 21.16 24.31 -34.00
N SER A 231 21.73 24.34 -32.79
CA SER A 231 22.13 25.58 -32.12
C SER A 231 23.54 26.03 -32.50
N SER A 232 24.42 25.15 -32.97
CA SER A 232 25.82 25.51 -33.28
C SER A 232 25.99 26.15 -34.67
N THR A 233 25.11 25.88 -35.63
CA THR A 233 25.18 26.45 -36.98
C THR A 233 24.95 27.96 -37.07
N HIS A 234 24.65 28.67 -35.98
CA HIS A 234 24.42 30.11 -36.02
C HIS A 234 25.48 30.97 -35.29
N SER A 235 26.45 30.39 -34.59
CA SER A 235 27.44 31.18 -33.83
C SER A 235 28.86 31.17 -34.39
N ASP A 236 29.14 30.37 -35.43
CA ASP A 236 30.52 30.19 -35.93
C ASP A 236 31.01 31.30 -36.88
N ASP A 237 30.14 32.24 -37.27
CA ASP A 237 30.57 33.41 -38.06
C ASP A 237 31.13 34.55 -37.20
N GLU A 238 31.02 34.53 -35.86
CA GLU A 238 31.38 35.69 -35.03
C GLU A 238 32.64 35.53 -34.16
N LYS A 239 33.29 34.35 -34.15
CA LYS A 239 34.42 34.10 -33.21
C LYS A 239 35.75 33.66 -33.82
N ARG A 240 35.99 34.00 -35.09
CA ARG A 240 37.29 33.78 -35.76
C ARG A 240 38.31 34.91 -35.54
N ALA A 241 38.23 35.63 -34.43
CA ALA A 241 39.21 36.64 -34.04
C ALA A 241 39.55 36.52 -32.55
N SER A 242 40.44 35.59 -32.21
CA SER A 242 41.49 35.76 -31.17
C SER A 242 42.10 34.39 -30.87
N ALA A 243 43.31 34.19 -31.38
CA ALA A 243 44.18 33.07 -31.05
C ALA A 243 45.24 33.52 -30.03
N ALA A 244 45.68 32.59 -29.17
CA ALA A 244 46.90 32.52 -28.33
C ALA A 244 46.50 31.91 -26.95
N ASP A 245 47.20 31.00 -26.29
CA ASP A 245 48.47 30.28 -26.45
C ASP A 245 48.42 29.11 -25.43
N PRO A 246 49.14 27.99 -25.58
CA PRO A 246 49.09 26.86 -24.65
C PRO A 246 50.26 26.86 -23.66
N GLN A 247 49.97 26.83 -22.35
CA GLN A 247 50.96 26.47 -21.34
C GLN A 247 50.46 25.42 -20.34
N ALA A 248 51.08 24.26 -20.47
CA ALA A 248 51.53 23.31 -19.46
C ALA A 248 51.17 23.58 -17.99
N ALA A 249 50.55 22.60 -17.35
CA ALA A 249 50.67 22.37 -15.92
C ALA A 249 50.49 20.88 -15.61
N GLU A 250 51.62 20.18 -15.59
CA GLU A 250 51.82 18.85 -15.01
C GLU A 250 51.93 19.04 -13.49
N SER A 251 51.04 18.42 -12.71
CA SER A 251 51.06 18.49 -11.23
C SER A 251 50.64 17.16 -10.60
N GLN A 252 51.69 16.41 -10.22
CA GLN A 252 51.85 15.66 -8.97
C GLN A 252 50.67 14.85 -8.42
N ALA A 253 50.73 13.54 -8.70
CA ALA A 253 50.03 12.50 -7.94
C ALA A 253 50.65 12.34 -6.54
N ALA A 254 50.08 13.01 -5.55
CA ALA A 254 50.31 12.69 -4.14
C ALA A 254 49.51 11.41 -3.79
N GLY A 255 50.21 10.40 -3.28
CA GLY A 255 49.63 9.09 -2.94
C GLY A 255 48.46 9.20 -1.98
N ALA A 256 47.29 8.73 -2.44
CA ALA A 256 46.12 8.59 -1.59
C ALA A 256 46.44 7.59 -0.45
N PRO A 257 46.02 7.87 0.80
CA PRO A 257 46.21 6.95 1.90
C PRO A 257 45.52 5.60 1.60
N PRO A 258 46.10 4.47 2.06
CA PRO A 258 45.52 3.15 1.86
C PRO A 258 44.10 3.11 2.43
N THR A 259 43.16 2.55 1.67
CA THR A 259 41.78 2.41 2.10
C THR A 259 41.69 1.46 3.28
N ALA A 260 40.71 1.65 4.17
CA ALA A 260 40.51 0.83 5.37
C ALA A 260 40.47 -0.69 5.07
N VAL A 261 40.07 -1.08 3.85
CA VAL A 261 40.07 -2.46 3.36
C VAL A 261 41.49 -3.01 3.19
N GLN A 262 42.45 -2.22 2.73
CA GLN A 262 43.86 -2.65 2.61
C GLN A 262 44.48 -2.90 4.00
N GLN A 263 44.12 -2.08 4.99
CA GLN A 263 44.57 -2.28 6.38
C GLN A 263 43.98 -3.55 7.02
N GLU A 264 42.72 -3.87 6.73
CA GLU A 264 42.08 -5.10 7.23
C GLU A 264 42.66 -6.35 6.56
N VAL A 265 42.99 -6.28 5.27
CA VAL A 265 43.68 -7.35 4.54
C VAL A 265 45.11 -7.58 5.04
N GLU A 266 45.82 -6.53 5.44
CA GLU A 266 47.14 -6.67 6.08
C GLU A 266 47.04 -7.25 7.50
N ALA A 267 46.07 -6.83 8.30
CA ALA A 267 45.84 -7.39 9.64
C ALA A 267 45.48 -8.89 9.59
N LEU A 268 44.77 -9.34 8.54
CA LEU A 268 44.41 -10.74 8.34
C LEU A 268 45.55 -11.60 7.79
N LYS A 269 46.64 -11.01 7.29
CA LYS A 269 47.84 -11.75 6.87
C LYS A 269 48.72 -12.20 8.04
N GLU A 270 48.63 -11.55 9.19
CA GLU A 270 49.37 -11.94 10.40
C GLU A 270 48.71 -13.09 11.18
N ASP A 271 47.45 -13.39 10.90
CA ASP A 271 46.69 -14.44 11.59
C ASP A 271 46.75 -15.75 10.78
N ASP A 272 47.81 -16.55 11.00
CA ASP A 272 48.15 -17.82 10.31
C ASP A 272 47.08 -18.94 10.41
N ALA A 273 45.91 -18.67 10.99
CA ALA A 273 45.04 -19.71 11.54
C ALA A 273 43.98 -20.29 10.60
N ASN A 274 43.68 -19.74 9.40
CA ASN A 274 42.74 -20.41 8.49
C ASN A 274 42.84 -19.92 7.01
N PRO A 275 43.51 -20.66 6.12
CA PRO A 275 43.63 -20.28 4.71
C PRO A 275 42.28 -20.19 3.97
N GLY A 276 41.25 -20.91 4.43
CA GLY A 276 39.90 -20.85 3.85
C GLY A 276 39.18 -19.53 4.16
N ARG A 277 39.46 -18.92 5.31
CA ARG A 277 38.87 -17.63 5.71
C ARG A 277 39.45 -16.47 4.89
N LEU A 278 40.78 -16.49 4.67
CA LEU A 278 41.45 -15.49 3.84
C LEU A 278 40.97 -15.53 2.39
N ALA A 279 40.82 -16.73 1.81
CA ALA A 279 40.29 -16.90 0.46
C ALA A 279 38.84 -16.41 0.33
N ALA A 280 37.99 -16.66 1.33
CA ALA A 280 36.60 -16.18 1.33
C ALA A 280 36.51 -14.65 1.44
N VAL A 281 37.33 -14.03 2.28
CA VAL A 281 37.39 -12.56 2.43
C VAL A 281 37.92 -11.90 1.16
N LEU A 282 39.00 -12.41 0.57
CA LEU A 282 39.54 -11.91 -0.70
C LEU A 282 38.56 -12.08 -1.86
N GLY A 283 37.82 -13.20 -1.90
CA GLY A 283 36.76 -13.43 -2.89
C GLY A 283 35.59 -12.46 -2.75
N LEU A 284 35.16 -12.16 -1.52
CA LEU A 284 34.13 -11.16 -1.24
C LEU A 284 34.61 -9.74 -1.57
N ALA A 285 35.84 -9.38 -1.21
CA ALA A 285 36.42 -8.08 -1.50
C ALA A 285 36.58 -7.85 -3.01
N GLY A 286 37.13 -8.83 -3.74
CA GLY A 286 37.25 -8.76 -5.20
C GLY A 286 35.89 -8.77 -5.91
N GLY A 287 34.91 -9.50 -5.38
CA GLY A 287 33.53 -9.45 -5.87
C GLY A 287 32.87 -8.08 -5.67
N TRP A 288 33.10 -7.45 -4.51
CA TRP A 288 32.62 -6.11 -4.19
C TRP A 288 33.26 -5.05 -5.10
N GLU A 289 34.59 -5.06 -5.26
CA GLU A 289 35.31 -4.13 -6.12
C GLU A 289 34.90 -4.29 -7.59
N SER A 290 34.70 -5.53 -8.05
CA SER A 290 34.18 -5.77 -9.41
C SER A 290 32.74 -5.28 -9.58
N LEU A 291 31.88 -5.38 -8.55
CA LEU A 291 30.55 -4.80 -8.58
C LEU A 291 30.64 -3.28 -8.59
N GLU A 292 31.46 -2.70 -7.74
CA GLU A 292 31.60 -1.25 -7.58
C GLU A 292 32.09 -0.59 -8.88
N ASN A 293 33.14 -1.16 -9.48
CA ASN A 293 33.75 -0.65 -10.70
C ASN A 293 32.96 -0.98 -11.98
N LYS A 294 32.34 -2.16 -12.10
CA LYS A 294 31.63 -2.55 -13.34
C LYS A 294 30.14 -2.21 -13.33
N ALA A 295 29.48 -2.24 -12.17
CA ALA A 295 28.07 -1.90 -12.06
C ALA A 295 27.83 -0.39 -11.84
N GLY A 296 28.91 0.38 -11.64
CA GLY A 296 28.83 1.82 -11.44
C GLY A 296 28.13 2.20 -10.12
N LEU A 297 28.35 1.44 -9.04
CA LEU A 297 27.79 1.79 -7.72
C LEU A 297 28.27 3.17 -7.23
N ASN A 298 29.45 3.60 -7.68
CA ASN A 298 30.01 4.92 -7.41
C ASN A 298 29.44 6.03 -8.29
N ASP A 299 28.58 5.72 -9.27
CA ASP A 299 27.81 6.76 -9.94
C ASP A 299 26.87 7.40 -8.90
N PRO A 300 26.95 8.72 -8.63
CA PRO A 300 25.97 9.40 -7.79
C PRO A 300 24.52 9.19 -8.27
N GLY A 301 24.33 8.79 -9.52
CA GLY A 301 23.07 8.28 -10.05
C GLY A 301 22.59 7.00 -9.38
N PHE A 302 23.43 6.01 -9.12
CA PHE A 302 23.05 4.70 -8.60
C PHE A 302 22.35 4.80 -7.24
N PHE A 303 22.98 5.46 -6.25
CA PHE A 303 22.41 5.60 -4.90
C PHE A 303 21.04 6.30 -4.94
N LYS A 304 20.91 7.32 -5.79
CA LYS A 304 19.63 8.03 -5.99
C LYS A 304 18.54 7.10 -6.53
N HIS A 305 18.85 6.22 -7.48
CA HIS A 305 17.89 5.23 -8.00
C HIS A 305 17.55 4.17 -6.95
N PHE A 306 18.55 3.65 -6.24
CA PHE A 306 18.36 2.66 -5.18
C PHE A 306 17.44 3.19 -4.06
N VAL A 307 17.71 4.39 -3.54
CA VAL A 307 16.87 5.03 -2.52
C VAL A 307 15.46 5.25 -3.05
N LYS A 308 15.33 5.72 -4.31
CA LYS A 308 14.02 5.91 -4.94
C LYS A 308 13.23 4.60 -5.07
N ILE A 309 13.86 3.52 -5.53
CA ILE A 309 13.24 2.19 -5.63
C ILE A 309 12.82 1.71 -4.25
N THR A 310 13.72 1.77 -3.27
CA THR A 310 13.47 1.31 -1.89
C THR A 310 12.27 2.05 -1.27
N VAL A 311 12.23 3.38 -1.38
CA VAL A 311 11.11 4.18 -0.85
C VAL A 311 9.79 3.84 -1.54
N LEU A 312 9.80 3.65 -2.87
CA LEU A 312 8.58 3.29 -3.62
C LEU A 312 8.09 1.88 -3.25
N VAL A 313 8.99 0.90 -3.20
CA VAL A 313 8.65 -0.48 -2.82
C VAL A 313 8.14 -0.53 -1.38
N LEU A 314 8.80 0.15 -0.44
CA LEU A 314 8.36 0.20 0.95
C LEU A 314 6.97 0.86 1.07
N GLY A 315 6.76 1.99 0.39
CA GLY A 315 5.48 2.68 0.38
C GLY A 315 4.34 1.82 -0.17
N ILE A 316 4.55 1.15 -1.30
CA ILE A 316 3.53 0.24 -1.88
C ILE A 316 3.33 -0.98 -0.98
N SER A 317 4.39 -1.54 -0.41
CA SER A 317 4.32 -2.69 0.50
C SER A 317 3.52 -2.38 1.76
N LEU A 318 3.63 -1.16 2.30
CA LEU A 318 2.81 -0.72 3.44
C LEU A 318 1.32 -0.66 3.07
N ILE A 319 0.98 -0.20 1.86
CA ILE A 319 -0.40 -0.19 1.37
C ILE A 319 -0.93 -1.62 1.21
N ILE A 320 -0.13 -2.53 0.63
CA ILE A 320 -0.49 -3.94 0.47
C ILE A 320 -0.66 -4.61 1.85
N ALA A 321 0.27 -4.40 2.77
CA ALA A 321 0.21 -4.93 4.14
C ALA A 321 -1.05 -4.47 4.86
N TYR A 322 -1.43 -3.21 4.67
CA TYR A 322 -2.64 -2.65 5.24
C TYR A 322 -3.91 -3.30 4.65
N VAL A 323 -4.01 -3.41 3.32
CA VAL A 323 -5.14 -4.05 2.64
C VAL A 323 -5.29 -5.51 3.07
N LEU A 324 -4.20 -6.27 3.01
CA LEU A 324 -4.21 -7.68 3.38
C LEU A 324 -4.37 -7.86 4.89
N GLY A 325 -3.83 -6.97 5.71
CA GLY A 325 -3.98 -6.99 7.16
C GLY A 325 -5.42 -6.78 7.62
N THR A 326 -6.15 -5.84 7.00
CA THR A 326 -7.59 -5.65 7.30
C THR A 326 -8.43 -6.85 6.90
N ALA A 327 -8.16 -7.42 5.72
CA ALA A 327 -8.78 -8.66 5.26
C ALA A 327 -8.48 -9.83 6.20
N TYR A 328 -7.21 -10.03 6.56
CA TYR A 328 -6.76 -11.06 7.49
C TYR A 328 -7.47 -10.93 8.84
N ALA A 329 -7.60 -9.71 9.37
CA ALA A 329 -8.31 -9.46 10.62
C ALA A 329 -9.77 -9.90 10.58
N ASP A 330 -10.46 -9.67 9.46
CA ASP A 330 -11.84 -10.11 9.30
C ASP A 330 -11.94 -11.64 9.36
N TRP A 331 -11.04 -12.36 8.67
CA TRP A 331 -10.97 -13.82 8.76
C TRP A 331 -10.62 -14.32 10.15
N MET A 332 -9.66 -13.69 10.83
CA MET A 332 -9.28 -14.02 12.21
C MET A 332 -10.48 -13.93 13.16
N ILE A 333 -11.25 -12.85 13.08
CA ILE A 333 -12.48 -12.68 13.87
C ILE A 333 -13.49 -13.77 13.51
N GLY A 334 -13.66 -14.08 12.22
CA GLY A 334 -14.58 -15.12 11.76
C GLY A 334 -14.23 -16.52 12.28
N ILE A 335 -12.95 -16.85 12.30
CA ILE A 335 -12.45 -18.13 12.84
C ILE A 335 -12.63 -18.18 14.36
N ALA A 336 -12.21 -17.12 15.07
CA ALA A 336 -12.36 -17.03 16.52
C ALA A 336 -13.85 -17.06 16.95
N ALA A 337 -14.74 -16.53 16.12
CA ALA A 337 -16.18 -16.55 16.35
C ALA A 337 -16.86 -17.88 15.98
N GLY A 338 -16.15 -18.84 15.38
CA GLY A 338 -16.77 -20.03 14.78
C GLY A 338 -17.75 -19.69 13.65
N ASN A 339 -17.62 -18.50 13.04
CA ASN A 339 -18.51 -17.96 12.02
C ASN A 339 -17.71 -17.32 10.88
N VAL A 340 -17.13 -18.18 10.05
CA VAL A 340 -16.25 -17.78 8.95
C VAL A 340 -16.98 -16.95 7.88
N VAL A 341 -18.29 -17.17 7.69
CA VAL A 341 -19.12 -16.35 6.81
C VAL A 341 -19.13 -14.90 7.31
N GLY A 342 -19.18 -14.72 8.63
CA GLY A 342 -19.03 -13.43 9.27
C GLY A 342 -20.30 -12.57 9.27
N VAL A 343 -21.45 -13.23 9.30
CA VAL A 343 -22.74 -12.57 9.57
C VAL A 343 -22.82 -12.29 11.07
N PRO A 344 -22.82 -11.02 11.53
CA PRO A 344 -22.87 -10.72 12.96
C PRO A 344 -24.18 -11.22 13.57
N HIS A 345 -24.15 -11.50 14.88
CA HIS A 345 -25.32 -11.97 15.62
C HIS A 345 -26.49 -10.96 15.49
N GLU A 346 -26.17 -9.67 15.61
CA GLU A 346 -27.10 -8.57 15.33
C GLU A 346 -27.13 -8.21 13.85
N ARG A 347 -27.77 -9.08 13.06
CA ARG A 347 -27.82 -9.00 11.59
C ARG A 347 -28.24 -7.63 11.06
N VAL A 348 -29.20 -6.99 11.73
CA VAL A 348 -29.71 -5.66 11.34
C VAL A 348 -28.63 -4.59 11.47
N LEU A 349 -27.90 -4.55 12.60
CA LEU A 349 -26.84 -3.57 12.80
C LEU A 349 -25.67 -3.80 11.85
N GLY A 350 -25.29 -5.07 11.63
CA GLY A 350 -24.28 -5.43 10.64
C GLY A 350 -24.65 -5.01 9.22
N GLY A 351 -25.91 -5.22 8.83
CA GLY A 351 -26.44 -4.78 7.54
C GLY A 351 -26.45 -3.26 7.39
N ILE A 352 -26.85 -2.52 8.43
CA ILE A 352 -26.82 -1.05 8.46
C ILE A 352 -25.38 -0.55 8.33
N TYR A 353 -24.43 -1.13 9.07
CA TYR A 353 -23.00 -0.78 8.96
C TYR A 353 -22.49 -0.98 7.54
N PHE A 354 -22.77 -2.16 6.96
CA PHE A 354 -22.35 -2.50 5.60
C PHE A 354 -22.93 -1.52 4.58
N ALA A 355 -24.25 -1.26 4.63
CA ALA A 355 -24.92 -0.33 3.74
C ALA A 355 -24.37 1.10 3.87
N ALA A 356 -24.17 1.58 5.11
CA ALA A 356 -23.63 2.91 5.36
C ALA A 356 -22.20 3.06 4.83
N LYS A 357 -21.34 2.05 5.02
CA LYS A 357 -19.96 2.06 4.52
C LYS A 357 -19.89 2.18 3.00
N HIS A 358 -20.83 1.55 2.29
CA HIS A 358 -20.92 1.55 0.82
C HIS A 358 -21.88 2.59 0.25
N LEU A 359 -22.41 3.49 1.08
CA LEU A 359 -23.33 4.54 0.63
C LEU A 359 -22.69 5.42 -0.47
N SER A 360 -21.37 5.61 -0.44
CA SER A 360 -20.63 6.35 -1.46
C SER A 360 -20.79 5.76 -2.87
N MET A 361 -20.94 4.43 -3.01
CA MET A 361 -21.20 3.84 -4.33
C MET A 361 -22.51 4.31 -4.94
N LEU A 362 -23.53 4.59 -4.13
CA LEU A 362 -24.82 5.07 -4.66
C LEU A 362 -24.76 6.54 -5.14
N LEU A 363 -23.71 7.28 -4.75
CA LEU A 363 -23.54 8.69 -5.08
C LEU A 363 -22.80 8.92 -6.41
N PHE A 364 -22.09 7.91 -6.92
CA PHE A 364 -21.17 7.99 -8.06
C PHE A 364 -21.57 7.01 -9.18
#